data_AF-A0A896T7P5-F1
#
_entry.id   AF-A0A896T7P5-F1
#
_cell.length_a   1.000
_cell.length_b   1.000
_cell.length_c   1.000
_cell.angle_alpha   90.00
_cell.angle_beta   90.00
_cell.angle_gamma   90.00
#
_symmetry.space_group_name_H-M   'P 1'
#
loop_
_entity.id
_entity.type
_entity.pdbx_description
1 polymer ?
#
loop_
_entity_poly.entity_id
_entity_poly.type
_entity_poly.pdbx_seq_one_letter_code
_entity_poly.pdbx_strand_id
1 'polypeptide(L)'
;MKNDIDENKEKEVIQKAYHYNKFLVIWFIAVFIILVLHITKIITDSYLAWGFGLLIVIYAISIHVQNHKLKIKSIASILVYIFNILSGLSAFLIILANQAHNLLELEIGALLALLNFILQVLAAIFALLSARKLRKLYPDIIDNRRKKI
;
A
#
# COMPACT_ATOMS: atom_id res chain seq x y z
N MET A 1 19.86 -23.04 27.25
CA MET A 1 20.57 -22.69 26.00
C MET A 1 19.77 -22.91 24.73
N LYS A 2 19.30 -24.13 24.39
CA LYS A 2 18.47 -24.34 23.18
C LYS A 2 17.09 -23.65 23.28
N ASN A 3 16.49 -23.67 24.47
CA ASN A 3 15.21 -23.01 24.75
C ASN A 3 15.31 -21.47 24.65
N ASP A 4 16.39 -20.87 25.16
CA ASP A 4 16.58 -19.40 25.14
C ASP A 4 16.79 -18.87 23.71
N ILE A 5 17.43 -19.67 22.84
CA ILE A 5 17.63 -19.33 21.43
C ILE A 5 16.31 -19.40 20.65
N ASP A 6 15.44 -20.36 20.96
CA ASP A 6 14.11 -20.47 20.35
C ASP A 6 13.18 -19.34 20.82
N GLU A 7 13.22 -19.03 22.12
CA GLU A 7 12.39 -17.96 22.71
C GLU A 7 12.77 -16.57 22.17
N ASN A 8 14.07 -16.30 21.98
CA ASN A 8 14.53 -15.05 21.37
C ASN A 8 14.14 -14.95 19.88
N LYS A 9 14.19 -16.06 19.14
CA LYS A 9 13.73 -16.09 17.74
C LYS A 9 12.22 -15.86 17.64
N GLU A 10 11.45 -16.44 18.54
CA GLU A 10 10.00 -16.26 18.59
C GLU A 10 9.63 -14.79 18.87
N LYS A 11 10.28 -14.16 19.86
CA LYS A 11 10.15 -12.73 20.16
C LYS A 11 10.50 -11.86 18.96
N GLU A 12 11.58 -12.17 18.24
CA GLU A 12 12.00 -11.43 17.03
C GLU A 12 10.95 -11.52 15.91
N VAL A 13 10.38 -12.70 15.69
CA VAL A 13 9.35 -12.94 14.67
C VAL A 13 8.06 -12.20 15.02
N ILE A 14 7.63 -12.24 16.28
CA ILE A 14 6.45 -11.50 16.77
C ILE A 14 6.65 -9.99 16.60
N GLN A 15 7.85 -9.47 16.89
CA GLN A 15 8.17 -8.06 16.69
C GLN A 15 8.12 -7.64 15.21
N LYS A 16 8.64 -8.46 14.30
CA LYS A 16 8.54 -8.22 12.84
C LYS A 16 7.09 -8.21 12.38
N ALA A 17 6.30 -9.16 12.85
CA ALA A 17 4.88 -9.27 12.52
C ALA A 17 4.06 -8.09 13.06
N TYR A 18 4.43 -7.57 14.23
CA TYR A 18 3.86 -6.33 14.77
C TYR A 18 4.17 -5.12 13.88
N HIS A 19 5.44 -4.92 13.49
CA HIS A 19 5.82 -3.83 12.59
C HIS A 19 5.05 -3.92 11.27
N TYR A 20 4.95 -5.11 10.70
CA TYR A 20 4.17 -5.35 9.50
C TYR A 20 2.71 -4.94 9.66
N ASN A 21 2.04 -5.35 10.74
CA ASN A 21 0.64 -4.97 10.99
C ASN A 21 0.48 -3.44 11.11
N LYS A 22 1.41 -2.77 11.81
CA LYS A 22 1.43 -1.30 11.92
C LYS A 22 1.56 -0.63 10.55
N PHE A 23 2.51 -1.08 9.72
CA PHE A 23 2.68 -0.53 8.37
C PHE A 23 1.46 -0.76 7.49
N LEU A 24 0.83 -1.93 7.58
CA LEU A 24 -0.35 -2.28 6.80
C LEU A 24 -1.55 -1.38 7.17
N VAL A 25 -1.75 -1.13 8.47
CA VAL A 25 -2.79 -0.20 8.94
C VAL A 25 -2.54 1.22 8.45
N ILE A 26 -1.30 1.72 8.57
CA ILE A 26 -0.97 3.08 8.10
C ILE A 26 -1.20 3.21 6.59
N TRP A 27 -0.77 2.21 5.81
CA TRP A 27 -1.00 2.18 4.38
C TRP A 27 -2.48 2.20 4.02
N PHE A 28 -3.30 1.40 4.72
CA PHE A 28 -4.75 1.36 4.50
C PHE A 28 -5.41 2.72 4.79
N ILE A 29 -5.02 3.36 5.90
CA ILE A 29 -5.49 4.71 6.25
C ILE A 29 -5.06 5.72 5.19
N ALA A 30 -3.82 5.68 4.71
CA ALA A 30 -3.34 6.60 3.68
C ALA A 30 -4.12 6.45 2.36
N VAL A 31 -4.34 5.22 1.89
CA VAL A 31 -5.15 4.95 0.70
C VAL A 31 -6.58 5.45 0.88
N PHE A 32 -7.18 5.22 2.06
CA PHE A 32 -8.54 5.68 2.35
C PHE A 32 -8.65 7.21 2.39
N ILE A 33 -7.71 7.90 3.02
CA ILE A 33 -7.67 9.37 3.06
C ILE A 33 -7.58 9.93 1.64
N ILE A 34 -6.68 9.38 0.80
CA ILE A 34 -6.51 9.84 -0.58
C ILE A 34 -7.79 9.62 -1.40
N LEU A 35 -8.45 8.48 -1.23
CA LEU A 35 -9.73 8.20 -1.88
C LEU A 35 -10.79 9.25 -1.50
N VAL A 36 -10.95 9.53 -0.20
CA VAL A 36 -11.90 10.54 0.29
C VAL A 36 -11.55 11.92 -0.27
N LEU A 37 -10.28 12.30 -0.24
CA LEU A 37 -9.81 13.59 -0.76
C LEU A 37 -10.04 13.73 -2.28
N HIS A 38 -9.95 12.63 -3.02
CA HIS A 38 -10.23 12.60 -4.46
C HIS A 38 -11.73 12.73 -4.75
N ILE A 39 -12.59 11.99 -4.03
CA ILE A 39 -14.06 12.06 -4.18
C ILE A 39 -14.60 13.44 -3.81
N THR A 40 -14.05 14.04 -2.75
CA THR A 40 -14.44 15.38 -2.27
C THR A 40 -13.88 16.52 -3.13
N LYS A 41 -13.08 16.21 -4.16
CA LYS A 41 -12.38 17.19 -5.01
C LYS A 41 -11.54 18.19 -4.21
N ILE A 42 -11.09 17.82 -3.01
CA ILE A 42 -10.20 18.65 -2.19
C ILE A 42 -8.79 18.61 -2.77
N ILE A 43 -8.36 17.47 -3.31
CA ILE A 43 -7.15 17.39 -4.13
C ILE A 43 -7.53 17.75 -5.57
N THR A 44 -7.57 19.04 -5.86
CA THR A 44 -7.46 19.57 -7.23
C THR A 44 -6.03 19.95 -7.59
N ASP A 45 -5.16 20.08 -6.58
CA ASP A 45 -3.76 20.47 -6.75
C ASP A 45 -2.89 19.25 -7.07
N SER A 46 -2.27 19.28 -8.25
CA SER A 46 -1.40 18.22 -8.74
C SER A 46 -0.29 17.91 -7.74
N TYR A 47 0.34 18.90 -7.10
CA TYR A 47 1.48 18.64 -6.21
C TYR A 47 1.13 17.77 -4.99
N LEU A 48 -0.06 17.94 -4.42
CA LEU A 48 -0.52 17.11 -3.30
C LEU A 48 -0.74 15.66 -3.75
N ALA A 49 -1.35 15.44 -4.91
CA ALA A 49 -1.57 14.10 -5.45
C ALA A 49 -0.24 13.34 -5.65
N TRP A 50 0.79 14.02 -6.16
CA TRP A 50 2.11 13.42 -6.38
C TRP A 50 2.83 13.13 -5.06
N GLY A 51 2.75 14.05 -4.09
CA GLY A 51 3.31 13.84 -2.75
C GLY A 51 2.69 12.63 -2.04
N PHE A 52 1.37 12.49 -2.13
CA PHE A 52 0.66 11.32 -1.60
C PHE A 52 1.00 10.02 -2.34
N GLY A 53 1.15 10.06 -3.67
CA GLY A 53 1.61 8.92 -4.45
C GLY A 53 2.99 8.42 -4.02
N LEU A 54 3.93 9.34 -3.79
CA LEU A 54 5.27 9.01 -3.29
C LEU A 54 5.23 8.39 -1.89
N LEU A 55 4.42 8.94 -0.98
CA LEU A 55 4.20 8.36 0.34
C LEU A 55 3.66 6.93 0.26
N ILE A 56 2.66 6.67 -0.59
CA ILE A 56 2.10 5.32 -0.82
C ILE A 56 3.20 4.35 -1.24
N VAL A 57 4.10 4.74 -2.16
CA VAL A 57 5.20 3.87 -2.61
C VAL A 57 6.16 3.54 -1.49
N ILE A 58 6.57 4.52 -0.69
CA ILE A 58 7.47 4.29 0.46
C ILE A 58 6.85 3.27 1.43
N TYR A 59 5.54 3.40 1.71
CA TYR A 59 4.83 2.44 2.54
C TYR A 59 4.72 1.05 1.88
N ALA A 60 4.49 0.99 0.57
CA ALA A 60 4.43 -0.27 -0.17
C ALA A 60 5.77 -1.02 -0.16
N ILE A 61 6.89 -0.31 -0.27
CA ILE A 61 8.25 -0.86 -0.11
C ILE A 61 8.44 -1.42 1.29
N SER A 62 8.04 -0.66 2.31
CA SER A 62 8.12 -1.10 3.70
C SER A 62 7.34 -2.40 3.94
N ILE A 63 6.11 -2.48 3.41
CA ILE A 63 5.28 -3.70 3.47
C ILE A 63 5.92 -4.84 2.67
N HIS A 64 6.50 -4.57 1.50
CA HIS A 64 7.13 -5.60 0.66
C HIS A 64 8.35 -6.24 1.35
N VAL A 65 9.22 -5.42 1.93
CA VAL A 65 10.39 -5.88 2.69
C VAL A 65 9.96 -6.75 3.88
N GLN A 66 8.92 -6.32 4.60
CA GLN A 66 8.41 -7.07 5.75
C GLN A 66 7.69 -8.37 5.32
N ASN A 67 6.96 -8.37 4.19
CA ASN A 67 6.40 -9.59 3.59
C ASN A 67 7.49 -10.63 3.32
N HIS A 68 8.63 -10.20 2.77
CA HIS A 68 9.77 -11.09 2.52
C HIS A 68 10.37 -11.64 3.82
N LYS A 69 10.61 -10.77 4.81
CA LYS A 69 11.13 -11.17 6.13
C LYS A 69 10.23 -12.18 6.85
N LEU A 70 8.91 -12.04 6.72
CA LEU A 70 7.90 -12.91 7.34
C LEU A 70 7.44 -14.07 6.44
N LYS A 71 8.01 -14.20 5.23
CA LYS A 71 7.61 -15.21 4.22
C LYS A 71 6.11 -15.20 3.90
N ILE A 72 5.47 -14.03 3.98
CA ILE A 72 4.06 -13.84 3.63
C ILE A 72 3.97 -13.59 2.12
N LYS A 73 3.39 -14.55 1.39
CA LYS A 73 3.07 -14.38 -0.03
C LYS A 73 1.95 -13.34 -0.18
N SER A 74 2.31 -12.16 -0.68
CA SER A 74 1.39 -11.05 -0.98
C SER A 74 1.84 -10.32 -2.23
N ILE A 75 0.89 -10.09 -3.15
CA ILE A 75 1.12 -9.35 -4.39
C ILE A 75 0.75 -7.86 -4.23
N ALA A 76 0.20 -7.46 -3.07
CA ALA A 76 -0.31 -6.11 -2.84
C ALA A 76 0.73 -5.02 -3.14
N SER A 77 1.94 -5.13 -2.60
CA SER A 77 3.00 -4.14 -2.87
C SER A 77 3.39 -4.05 -4.34
N ILE A 78 3.37 -5.17 -5.08
CA ILE A 78 3.69 -5.20 -6.51
C ILE A 78 2.60 -4.46 -7.29
N LEU A 79 1.32 -4.70 -6.97
CA LEU A 79 0.21 -3.96 -7.56
C LEU A 79 0.31 -2.45 -7.30
N VAL A 80 0.78 -2.05 -6.12
CA VAL A 80 1.00 -0.63 -5.80
C VAL A 80 2.10 -0.01 -6.66
N TYR A 81 3.19 -0.75 -6.94
CA TYR A 81 4.24 -0.23 -7.83
C TYR A 81 3.72 -0.04 -9.26
N ILE A 82 3.00 -1.03 -9.78
CA ILE A 82 2.38 -0.98 -11.11
C ILE A 82 1.41 0.21 -11.20
N PHE A 83 0.54 0.33 -10.20
CA PHE A 83 -0.38 1.46 -10.06
C PHE A 83 0.35 2.81 -10.08
N ASN A 84 1.45 2.95 -9.34
CA ASN A 84 2.11 4.25 -9.22
C ASN A 84 2.79 4.68 -10.54
N ILE A 85 3.36 3.72 -11.28
CA ILE A 85 3.92 3.98 -12.62
C ILE A 85 2.79 4.38 -13.59
N LEU A 86 1.71 3.62 -13.63
CA LEU A 86 0.56 3.90 -14.49
C LEU A 86 -0.12 5.23 -14.12
N SER A 87 -0.13 5.61 -12.85
CA SER A 87 -0.69 6.89 -12.39
C SER A 87 0.15 8.07 -12.88
N GLY A 88 1.48 7.95 -12.82
CA GLY A 88 2.38 8.95 -13.41
C GLY A 88 2.19 9.09 -14.93
N LEU A 89 2.06 7.97 -15.64
CA LEU A 89 1.79 7.97 -17.09
C LEU A 89 0.44 8.59 -17.44
N SER A 90 -0.62 8.22 -16.71
CA SER A 90 -1.97 8.78 -16.89
C SER A 90 -1.97 10.30 -16.66
N ALA A 91 -1.35 10.76 -15.57
CA ALA A 91 -1.24 12.20 -15.27
C ALA A 91 -0.44 12.94 -16.37
N PHE A 92 0.67 12.37 -16.82
CA PHE A 92 1.48 12.95 -17.90
C PHE A 92 0.68 13.09 -19.20
N LEU A 93 -0.05 12.04 -19.60
CA LEU A 93 -0.89 12.08 -20.80
C LEU A 93 -2.01 13.10 -20.68
N ILE A 94 -2.69 13.19 -19.53
CA ILE A 94 -3.76 14.19 -19.33
C ILE A 94 -3.21 15.62 -19.43
N ILE A 95 -2.01 15.88 -18.90
CA ILE A 95 -1.37 17.19 -18.99
C ILE A 95 -1.04 17.53 -20.44
N LEU A 96 -0.41 16.62 -21.17
CA LEU A 96 -0.08 16.83 -22.59
C LEU A 96 -1.33 17.02 -23.45
N ALA A 97 -2.34 16.17 -23.24
CA ALA A 97 -3.61 16.25 -23.95
C ALA A 97 -4.29 17.61 -23.76
N ASN A 98 -4.29 18.12 -22.53
CA ASN A 98 -4.85 19.43 -22.22
C ASN A 98 -4.07 20.57 -22.88
N GLN A 99 -2.74 20.48 -22.92
CA GLN A 99 -1.90 21.48 -23.60
C GLN A 99 -2.05 21.45 -25.12
N ALA A 100 -2.18 20.25 -25.70
CA ALA A 100 -2.33 20.04 -27.14
C ALA A 100 -3.79 20.14 -27.62
N HIS A 101 -4.75 20.35 -26.71
CA HIS A 101 -6.20 20.23 -26.96
C HIS A 101 -6.58 18.93 -27.67
N ASN A 102 -5.88 17.84 -27.35
CA ASN A 102 -6.05 16.54 -27.99
C ASN A 102 -7.03 15.68 -27.18
N LEU A 103 -8.25 15.52 -27.71
CA LEU A 103 -9.31 14.75 -27.05
C LEU A 103 -8.95 13.27 -26.88
N LEU A 104 -8.22 12.68 -27.85
CA LEU A 104 -7.90 11.26 -27.84
C LEU A 104 -6.91 10.91 -26.72
N GLU A 105 -5.87 11.72 -26.55
CA GLU A 105 -4.91 11.53 -25.44
C GLU A 105 -5.58 11.76 -24.07
N LEU A 106 -6.57 12.66 -24.00
CA LEU A 106 -7.35 12.91 -22.79
C LEU A 106 -8.20 11.69 -22.42
N GLU A 107 -8.88 11.08 -23.39
CA GLU A 107 -9.66 9.86 -23.20
C GLU A 107 -8.78 8.67 -22.78
N ILE A 108 -7.62 8.49 -23.42
CA ILE A 108 -6.64 7.46 -23.03
C ILE A 108 -6.15 7.70 -21.60
N GLY A 109 -5.83 8.95 -21.25
CA GLY A 109 -5.43 9.35 -19.91
C GLY A 109 -6.50 9.01 -18.87
N ALA A 110 -7.76 9.30 -19.16
CA ALA A 110 -8.90 8.99 -18.30
C ALA A 110 -9.15 7.48 -18.15
N LEU A 111 -9.02 6.70 -19.23
CA LEU A 111 -9.13 5.24 -19.18
C LEU A 111 -8.02 4.62 -18.32
N LEU A 112 -6.79 5.13 -18.43
CA LEU A 112 -5.68 4.71 -17.56
C LEU A 112 -5.94 5.07 -16.10
N ALA A 113 -6.55 6.23 -15.82
CA ALA A 113 -6.95 6.60 -14.46
C ALA A 113 -8.01 5.64 -13.89
N LEU A 114 -8.99 5.22 -14.70
CA LEU A 114 -9.99 4.23 -14.29
C LEU A 114 -9.34 2.86 -14.02
N LEU A 115 -8.45 2.39 -14.89
CA LEU A 115 -7.71 1.15 -14.68
C LEU A 115 -6.88 1.21 -13.39
N ASN A 116 -6.24 2.35 -13.12
CA ASN A 116 -5.50 2.57 -11.88
C ASN A 116 -6.37 2.43 -10.64
N PHE A 117 -7.59 2.99 -10.67
CA PHE A 117 -8.53 2.84 -9.57
C PHE A 117 -8.85 1.36 -9.28
N ILE A 118 -9.09 0.56 -10.33
CA ILE A 118 -9.35 -0.89 -10.19
C ILE A 118 -8.13 -1.60 -9.58
N LEU A 119 -6.92 -1.30 -10.06
CA LEU A 119 -5.68 -1.89 -9.51
C LEU A 119 -5.47 -1.52 -8.05
N GLN A 120 -5.81 -0.30 -7.65
CA GLN A 120 -5.69 0.15 -6.27
C GLN A 120 -6.67 -0.57 -5.34
N VAL A 121 -7.90 -0.80 -5.79
CA VAL A 121 -8.89 -1.62 -5.07
C VAL A 121 -8.40 -3.06 -4.92
N LEU A 122 -7.86 -3.67 -5.99
CA LEU A 122 -7.28 -5.01 -5.93
C LEU A 122 -6.11 -5.07 -4.95
N ALA A 123 -5.21 -4.08 -4.97
CA ALA A 123 -4.09 -3.99 -4.04
C ALA A 123 -4.58 -3.96 -2.57
N ALA A 124 -5.64 -3.19 -2.29
CA ALA A 124 -6.23 -3.13 -0.96
C ALA A 124 -6.83 -4.48 -0.52
N ILE A 125 -7.52 -5.19 -1.41
CA ILE A 125 -8.05 -6.54 -1.15
C ILE A 125 -6.91 -7.50 -0.80
N PHE A 126 -5.84 -7.53 -1.60
CA PHE A 126 -4.68 -8.39 -1.33
C PHE A 126 -3.95 -8.02 -0.04
N ALA A 127 -3.86 -6.72 0.29
CA ALA A 127 -3.29 -6.28 1.56
C ALA A 127 -4.13 -6.80 2.75
N LEU A 128 -5.46 -6.71 2.67
CA LEU A 128 -6.36 -7.26 3.69
C LEU A 128 -6.24 -8.78 3.82
N LEU A 129 -6.14 -9.51 2.72
CA LEU A 129 -5.90 -10.96 2.74
C LEU A 129 -4.57 -11.30 3.43
N SER A 130 -3.55 -10.48 3.21
CA SER A 130 -2.23 -10.64 3.84
C SER A 130 -2.29 -10.36 5.34
N ALA A 131 -3.03 -9.34 5.76
CA ALA A 131 -3.28 -9.03 7.16
C ALA A 131 -4.05 -10.16 7.87
N ARG A 132 -5.08 -10.72 7.21
CA ARG A 132 -5.81 -11.90 7.71
C ARG A 132 -4.89 -13.11 7.88
N LYS A 133 -4.01 -13.36 6.89
CA LYS A 133 -3.03 -14.46 6.96
C LYS A 133 -2.03 -14.26 8.10
N LEU A 134 -1.53 -13.04 8.29
CA LEU A 134 -0.67 -12.68 9.42
C LEU A 134 -1.35 -12.97 10.76
N ARG A 135 -2.61 -12.52 10.94
CA ARG A 135 -3.37 -12.74 12.17
C ARG A 135 -3.62 -14.22 12.46
N LYS A 136 -3.77 -15.06 11.42
CA LYS A 136 -3.85 -16.52 11.58
C LYS A 136 -2.52 -17.14 11.99
N LEU A 137 -1.40 -16.65 11.45
CA LEU A 137 -0.05 -17.13 11.78
C LEU A 137 0.38 -16.72 13.19
N TYR A 138 -0.10 -15.56 13.65
CA TYR A 138 0.31 -14.97 14.92
C TYR A 138 -0.91 -14.34 15.62
N PRO A 139 -1.79 -15.18 16.20
CA PRO A 139 -3.05 -14.72 16.81
C PRO A 139 -2.83 -13.75 17.97
N ASP A 140 -1.75 -13.95 18.74
CA ASP A 140 -1.45 -13.17 19.95
C ASP A 140 -0.66 -11.88 19.68
N ILE A 141 -0.43 -11.45 18.43
CA ILE A 141 0.29 -10.19 18.14
C ILE A 141 -0.35 -8.99 18.85
N ILE A 142 -1.67 -8.99 18.98
CA ILE A 142 -2.43 -7.90 19.61
C ILE A 142 -2.40 -8.02 21.13
N ASP A 143 -2.40 -9.24 21.68
CA ASP A 143 -2.43 -9.49 23.13
C ASP A 143 -1.03 -9.44 23.77
N ASN A 144 0.01 -9.94 23.08
CA ASN A 144 1.41 -9.76 23.47
C ASN A 144 1.84 -8.29 23.49
N ARG A 145 1.12 -7.40 22.78
CA ARG A 145 1.29 -5.94 22.90
C ARG A 145 0.88 -5.42 24.29
N ARG A 146 -0.19 -5.94 24.89
CA ARG A 146 -0.70 -5.48 26.19
C ARG A 146 0.17 -5.97 27.34
N LYS A 147 0.75 -7.16 27.21
CA LYS A 147 1.56 -7.76 28.28
C LYS A 147 2.96 -7.14 28.44
N LYS A 148 3.38 -6.26 27.51
CA LYS A 148 4.74 -5.71 27.42
C LYS A 148 5.79 -6.83 27.44
N ILE A 149 6.35 -7.12 26.26
CA ILE A 149 7.78 -7.42 26.21
C ILE A 149 8.53 -6.30 26.93
#